data_AF-A0A2D6AV66-F1
#
_entry.id   AF-A0A2D6AV66-F1
#
_cell.length_a   1.000
_cell.length_b   1.000
_cell.length_c   1.000
_cell.angle_alpha   90.00
_cell.angle_beta   90.00
_cell.angle_gamma   90.00
#
_symmetry.space_group_name_H-M   'P 1'
#
loop_
_entity.id
_entity.type
_entity.pdbx_description
1 polymer ?
#
loop_
_entity_poly.entity_id
_entity_poly.type
_entity_poly.pdbx_seq_one_letter_code
_entity_poly.pdbx_strand_id
1 'polypeptide(L)'
;MDDISFQIASILGPVLMVVTSSEFFNLKIWKTIDPTVVSLNGLVLLISGLVIVRFHNVWTFDWRLIVTVMGWLIVLAGVFRSYRPAAKQAPVNNVTRVFVIILFLIGSFLTYMGYFG
;
A
#
# COMPACT_ATOMS: atom_id res chain seq x y z
N MET A 1 4.32 -18.17 15.97
CA MET A 1 3.97 -16.72 15.95
C MET A 1 4.37 -16.06 14.62
N ASP A 2 5.24 -16.71 13.83
CA ASP A 2 5.68 -16.25 12.51
C ASP A 2 4.63 -16.43 11.38
N ASP A 3 3.64 -17.31 11.55
CA ASP A 3 2.65 -17.63 10.51
C ASP A 3 1.84 -16.41 10.04
N ILE A 4 1.48 -15.51 10.95
CA ILE A 4 0.67 -14.32 10.62
C ILE A 4 1.45 -13.38 9.70
N SER A 5 2.77 -13.26 9.90
CA SER A 5 3.62 -12.43 9.04
C SER A 5 3.61 -12.93 7.60
N PHE A 6 3.74 -14.25 7.41
CA PHE A 6 3.68 -14.88 6.09
C PHE A 6 2.29 -14.74 5.45
N GLN A 7 1.22 -14.95 6.23
CA GLN A 7 -0.16 -14.78 5.75
C GLN A 7 -0.45 -13.34 5.31
N ILE A 8 0.02 -12.34 6.06
CA ILE A 8 -0.17 -10.94 5.66
C ILE A 8 0.67 -10.62 4.43
N ALA A 9 1.91 -11.12 4.35
CA ALA A 9 2.77 -10.89 3.19
C ALA A 9 2.22 -11.51 1.90
N SER A 10 1.63 -12.72 1.98
CA SER A 10 1.02 -13.40 0.83
C SER A 10 -0.24 -12.70 0.31
N ILE A 11 -0.88 -11.85 1.12
CA ILE A 11 -1.98 -10.98 0.69
C ILE A 11 -1.46 -9.62 0.24
N LEU A 12 -0.66 -8.95 1.07
CA LEU A 12 -0.18 -7.59 0.84
C LEU A 12 0.71 -7.50 -0.41
N GLY A 13 1.57 -8.49 -0.64
CA GLY A 13 2.48 -8.52 -1.78
C GLY A 13 1.74 -8.46 -3.13
N PRO A 14 0.88 -9.44 -3.45
CA PRO A 14 0.12 -9.44 -4.71
C PRO A 14 -0.81 -8.23 -4.85
N VAL A 15 -1.46 -7.79 -3.77
CA VAL A 15 -2.31 -6.58 -3.78
C VAL A 15 -1.47 -5.36 -4.17
N LEU A 16 -0.29 -5.19 -3.57
CA LEU A 16 0.59 -4.07 -3.89
C LEU A 16 1.07 -4.13 -5.34
N MET A 17 1.40 -5.32 -5.86
CA MET A 17 1.77 -5.49 -7.27
C MET A 17 0.64 -5.10 -8.23
N VAL A 18 -0.58 -5.57 -7.99
CA VAL A 18 -1.74 -5.26 -8.84
C VAL A 18 -2.08 -3.77 -8.79
N VAL A 19 -2.11 -3.17 -7.61
CA VAL A 19 -2.41 -1.73 -7.45
C VAL A 19 -1.35 -0.89 -8.16
N THR A 20 -0.07 -1.12 -7.89
CA THR A 20 1.03 -0.32 -8.46
C THR A 20 1.15 -0.48 -9.97
N SER A 21 1.02 -1.70 -10.50
CA SER A 21 1.00 -1.91 -11.94
C SER A 21 -0.19 -1.22 -12.60
N SER A 22 -1.39 -1.31 -11.99
CA SER A 22 -2.58 -0.61 -12.49
C SER A 22 -2.36 0.91 -12.51
N GLU A 23 -1.76 1.47 -11.45
CA GLU A 23 -1.43 2.89 -11.37
C GLU A 23 -0.42 3.29 -12.44
N PHE A 24 0.64 2.50 -12.64
CA PHE A 24 1.68 2.78 -13.62
C PHE A 24 1.11 3.00 -15.03
N PHE A 25 0.19 2.14 -15.46
CA PHE A 25 -0.45 2.25 -16.77
C PHE A 25 -1.55 3.31 -16.81
N ASN A 26 -2.19 3.62 -15.67
CA ASN A 26 -3.38 4.47 -15.61
C ASN A 26 -3.20 5.78 -14.84
N LEU A 27 -1.97 6.27 -14.58
CA LEU A 27 -1.71 7.50 -13.79
C LEU A 27 -2.57 8.72 -14.18
N LYS A 28 -3.03 8.79 -15.43
CA LYS A 28 -3.88 9.88 -15.92
C LYS A 28 -5.26 9.96 -15.24
N ILE A 29 -5.81 8.85 -14.72
CA ILE A 29 -7.14 8.82 -14.08
C ILE A 29 -7.19 9.72 -12.83
N TRP A 30 -6.05 9.93 -12.18
CA TRP A 30 -5.93 10.74 -10.97
C TRP A 30 -6.01 12.25 -11.23
N LYS A 31 -6.01 12.69 -12.50
CA LYS A 31 -6.14 14.12 -12.84
C LYS A 31 -7.55 14.66 -12.60
N THR A 32 -8.57 13.81 -12.70
CA THR A 32 -9.99 14.18 -12.63
C THR A 32 -10.77 13.20 -11.76
N ILE A 33 -10.19 12.81 -10.62
CA ILE A 33 -10.85 11.92 -9.66
C ILE A 33 -11.87 12.71 -8.82
N ASP A 34 -13.04 12.12 -8.59
CA ASP A 34 -14.04 12.70 -7.69
C ASP A 34 -13.59 12.56 -6.22
N PRO A 35 -13.67 13.63 -5.39
CA PRO A 35 -13.30 13.58 -3.97
C PRO A 35 -14.04 12.50 -3.17
N THR A 36 -15.28 12.14 -3.55
CA THR A 36 -16.04 11.07 -2.90
C THR A 36 -15.36 9.71 -3.06
N VAL A 37 -14.80 9.43 -4.24
CA VAL A 37 -14.03 8.20 -4.52
C VAL A 37 -12.73 8.20 -3.72
N VAL A 38 -12.06 9.36 -3.62
CA VAL A 38 -10.85 9.50 -2.79
C VAL A 38 -11.14 9.24 -1.32
N SER A 39 -12.26 9.76 -0.80
CA SER A 39 -12.70 9.53 0.57
C SER A 39 -13.00 8.05 0.84
N LEU A 40 -13.74 7.39 -0.06
CA LEU A 40 -14.02 5.96 0.05
C LEU A 40 -12.75 5.12 0.02
N ASN A 41 -11.82 5.42 -0.90
CA ASN A 41 -10.51 4.80 -0.94
C ASN A 41 -9.73 5.03 0.36
N GLY A 42 -9.84 6.21 0.96
CA GLY A 42 -9.27 6.53 2.27
C GLY A 42 -9.78 5.61 3.37
N LEU A 43 -11.09 5.36 3.43
CA LEU A 43 -11.69 4.44 4.39
C LEU A 43 -11.20 2.99 4.19
N VAL A 44 -11.15 2.52 2.95
CA VAL A 44 -10.64 1.18 2.62
C VAL A 44 -9.19 1.03 3.06
N LEU A 45 -8.33 1.98 2.68
CA LEU A 45 -6.92 1.99 3.10
C LEU A 45 -6.79 2.01 4.62
N LEU A 46 -7.56 2.85 5.32
CA LEU A 46 -7.49 2.93 6.77
C LEU A 46 -7.83 1.59 7.44
N ILE A 47 -8.92 0.94 7.02
CA ILE A 47 -9.31 -0.37 7.54
C ILE A 47 -8.23 -1.41 7.24
N SER A 48 -7.75 -1.49 6.00
CA SER A 48 -6.70 -2.44 5.61
C SER A 48 -5.40 -2.23 6.40
N GLY A 49 -4.96 -0.99 6.55
CA GLY A 49 -3.76 -0.64 7.32
C GLY A 49 -3.91 -0.99 8.80
N LEU A 50 -5.07 -0.68 9.41
CA LEU A 50 -5.33 -1.01 10.81
C LEU A 50 -5.38 -2.52 11.04
N VAL A 51 -5.95 -3.30 10.10
CA VAL A 51 -5.90 -4.77 10.16
C VAL A 51 -4.45 -5.23 10.16
N ILE A 52 -3.62 -4.75 9.22
CA ILE A 52 -2.20 -5.13 9.17
C ILE A 52 -1.49 -4.77 10.47
N VAL A 53 -1.59 -3.52 10.94
CA VAL A 53 -0.93 -3.07 12.19
C VAL A 53 -1.46 -3.84 13.40
N ARG A 54 -2.74 -4.20 13.44
CA ARG A 54 -3.31 -4.92 14.59
C ARG A 54 -2.79 -6.34 14.69
N PHE A 55 -2.64 -7.03 13.57
CA PHE A 55 -2.20 -8.42 13.53
C PHE A 55 -0.69 -8.59 13.32
N HIS A 56 0.00 -7.54 12.83
CA HIS A 56 1.43 -7.55 12.53
C HIS A 56 2.07 -6.17 12.76
N ASN A 57 2.57 -5.98 13.98
CA ASN A 57 3.35 -4.80 14.38
C ASN A 57 4.68 -5.25 15.00
N VAL A 58 5.59 -5.72 14.15
CA VAL A 58 6.87 -6.31 14.53
C VAL A 58 8.00 -5.41 14.03
N TRP A 59 8.69 -4.76 14.96
CA TRP A 59 9.81 -3.84 14.67
C TRP A 59 11.18 -4.52 14.74
N THR A 60 11.24 -5.78 14.33
CA THR A 60 12.50 -6.54 14.25
C THR A 60 13.19 -6.21 12.93
N PHE A 61 14.51 -6.02 12.93
CA PHE A 61 15.31 -5.68 11.73
C PHE A 61 15.50 -6.88 10.78
N ASP A 62 14.39 -7.43 10.31
CA ASP A 62 14.30 -8.41 9.23
C ASP A 62 13.19 -8.01 8.24
N TRP A 63 12.85 -8.89 7.31
CA TRP A 63 11.86 -8.62 6.27
C TRP A 63 10.47 -8.25 6.82
N ARG A 64 10.13 -8.69 8.04
CA ARG A 64 8.84 -8.39 8.70
C ARG A 64 8.67 -6.91 8.99
N LEU A 65 9.77 -6.17 9.13
CA LEU A 65 9.76 -4.72 9.27
C LEU A 65 9.07 -4.05 8.07
N ILE A 66 9.27 -4.57 6.87
CA ILE A 66 8.67 -4.02 5.65
C ILE A 66 7.14 -4.12 5.74
N VAL A 67 6.60 -5.25 6.21
CA VAL A 67 5.14 -5.42 6.40
C VAL A 67 4.61 -4.42 7.43
N THR A 68 5.31 -4.23 8.55
CA THR A 68 4.91 -3.26 9.59
C THR A 68 4.97 -1.83 9.07
N VAL A 69 6.04 -1.45 8.36
CA VAL A 69 6.16 -0.12 7.74
C VAL A 69 5.05 0.10 6.72
N MET A 70 4.76 -0.88 5.86
CA MET A 70 3.67 -0.78 4.89
C MET A 70 2.31 -0.65 5.56
N GLY A 71 2.03 -1.41 6.63
CA GLY A 71 0.81 -1.27 7.42
C GLY A 71 0.61 0.16 7.92
N TRP A 72 1.64 0.76 8.53
CA TRP A 72 1.59 2.14 8.99
C TRP A 72 1.46 3.17 7.85
N LEU A 73 2.18 2.99 6.74
CA LEU A 73 2.04 3.86 5.56
C LEU A 73 0.62 3.83 4.99
N ILE A 74 0.00 2.64 4.95
CA ILE A 74 -1.38 2.47 4.49
C ILE A 74 -2.36 3.17 5.46
N VAL A 75 -2.16 3.05 6.78
CA VAL A 75 -2.95 3.81 7.79
C VAL A 75 -2.84 5.31 7.53
N LEU A 76 -1.62 5.84 7.40
CA LEU A 76 -1.38 7.27 7.18
C LEU A 76 -2.01 7.75 5.87
N ALA A 77 -1.90 6.97 4.79
CA ALA A 77 -2.53 7.26 3.51
C ALA A 77 -4.06 7.26 3.62
N GLY A 78 -4.64 6.31 4.36
CA GLY A 78 -6.07 6.22 4.62
C GLY A 78 -6.60 7.43 5.39
N VAL A 79 -5.93 7.79 6.51
CA VAL A 79 -6.25 9.00 7.27
C VAL A 79 -6.19 10.24 6.39
N PHE A 80 -5.09 10.42 5.64
CA PHE A 80 -4.90 11.60 4.80
C PHE A 80 -6.02 11.73 3.75
N ARG A 81 -6.34 10.64 3.05
CA ARG A 81 -7.39 10.66 2.01
C ARG A 81 -8.79 10.88 2.56
N SER A 82 -9.09 10.39 3.77
CA SER A 82 -10.38 10.60 4.43
C SER A 82 -10.57 12.05 4.91
N TYR A 83 -9.53 12.69 5.46
CA TYR A 83 -9.62 14.08 5.93
C TYR A 83 -9.38 15.13 4.84
N ARG A 84 -8.65 14.77 3.79
CA ARG A 84 -8.30 15.67 2.67
C ARG A 84 -8.65 15.05 1.31
N PRO A 85 -9.92 14.69 1.05
CA PRO A 85 -10.31 14.01 -0.19
C PRO A 85 -10.11 14.87 -1.45
N ALA A 86 -10.16 16.20 -1.32
CA ALA A 86 -9.91 17.15 -2.40
C ALA A 86 -8.43 17.55 -2.55
N ALA A 87 -7.51 16.94 -1.80
CA ALA A 87 -6.09 17.21 -1.96
C ALA A 87 -5.59 16.84 -3.36
N LYS A 88 -4.58 17.59 -3.82
CA LYS A 88 -3.92 17.35 -5.10
C LYS A 88 -3.35 15.93 -5.13
N GLN A 89 -3.75 15.15 -6.12
CA GLN A 89 -3.23 13.80 -6.33
C GLN A 89 -1.80 13.82 -6.88
N ALA A 90 -1.14 12.65 -6.85
CA ALA A 90 0.21 12.50 -7.36
C ALA A 90 0.29 12.93 -8.84
N PRO A 91 1.26 13.79 -9.21
CA PRO A 91 1.41 14.25 -10.58
C PRO A 91 1.86 13.12 -11.50
N VAL A 92 1.50 13.21 -12.78
CA VAL A 92 2.00 12.29 -13.82
C VAL A 92 3.41 12.72 -14.22
N ASN A 93 4.42 12.28 -13.48
CA ASN A 93 5.83 12.56 -13.74
C ASN A 93 6.72 11.33 -13.45
N ASN A 94 8.02 11.47 -13.74
CA ASN A 94 8.98 10.38 -13.55
C ASN A 94 9.17 10.01 -12.07
N VAL A 95 9.05 10.98 -11.16
CA VAL A 95 9.17 10.72 -9.71
C VAL A 95 8.06 9.79 -9.23
N THR A 96 6.81 10.07 -9.59
CA THR A 96 5.66 9.19 -9.28
C THR A 96 5.84 7.81 -9.90
N ARG A 97 6.33 7.73 -11.14
CA ARG A 97 6.59 6.43 -11.80
C ARG A 97 7.65 5.62 -11.08
N VAL A 98 8.77 6.23 -10.70
CA VAL A 98 9.84 5.57 -9.94
C VAL A 98 9.31 5.10 -8.59
N PHE A 99 8.52 5.92 -7.90
CA PHE A 99 7.88 5.54 -6.64
C PHE A 99 6.97 4.31 -6.80
N VAL A 100 6.12 4.30 -7.83
CA VAL A 100 5.25 3.15 -8.16
C VAL A 100 6.06 1.89 -8.47
N ILE A 101 7.19 2.01 -9.19
CA ILE A 101 8.09 0.88 -9.46
C ILE A 101 8.70 0.34 -8.16
N ILE A 102 9.15 1.21 -7.25
CA ILE A 102 9.69 0.79 -5.94
C ILE A 102 8.63 0.01 -5.15
N LEU A 103 7.40 0.51 -5.10
CA LEU A 103 6.30 -0.19 -4.43
C LEU A 103 6.00 -1.54 -5.10
N PHE A 104 6.06 -1.64 -6.43
CA PHE A 104 5.91 -2.90 -7.15
C PHE A 104 7.01 -3.91 -6.77
N LEU A 105 8.25 -3.46 -6.65
CA LEU A 105 9.37 -4.30 -6.22
C LEU A 105 9.22 -4.76 -4.78
N ILE A 106 8.75 -3.88 -3.88
CA ILE A 106 8.39 -4.25 -2.51
C ILE A 106 7.29 -5.30 -2.51
N GLY A 107 6.26 -5.13 -3.33
CA GLY A 107 5.16 -6.11 -3.47
C GLY A 107 5.65 -7.46 -3.98
N SER A 108 6.58 -7.44 -4.95
CA SER A 108 7.21 -8.65 -5.49
C SER A 108 8.02 -9.38 -4.43
N PHE A 109 8.81 -8.63 -3.65
CA PHE A 109 9.58 -9.17 -2.54
C PHE A 109 8.68 -9.78 -1.44
N LEU A 110 7.63 -9.07 -1.02
CA LEU A 110 6.69 -9.58 -0.02
C LEU A 110 5.91 -10.79 -0.52
N THR A 111 5.57 -10.84 -1.81
CA THR A 111 4.96 -12.02 -2.45
C THR A 111 5.89 -13.21 -2.33
N TYR A 112 7.17 -13.04 -2.68
CA TYR A 112 8.15 -14.12 -2.55
C TYR A 112 8.25 -14.61 -1.09
N MET A 113 8.41 -13.70 -0.13
CA MET A 113 8.47 -14.07 1.28
C MET A 113 7.20 -14.77 1.76
N GLY A 114 6.02 -14.28 1.38
CA GLY A 114 4.74 -14.82 1.85
C GLY A 114 4.39 -16.21 1.32
N TYR A 115 4.89 -16.59 0.14
CA TYR A 115 4.59 -17.89 -0.48
C TYR A 115 5.75 -18.90 -0.41
N PHE A 116 7.00 -18.43 -0.34
CA PHE A 116 8.18 -19.28 -0.50
C PHE A 116 9.29 -19.05 0.54
N GLY A 117 9.17 -18.02 1.39
CA GLY A 117 10.13 -17.74 2.47
C GLY A 117 9.83 -18.55 3.72
#